data_AF-A0A1D8S0C0-F1
#
_entry.id   AF-A0A1D8S0C0-F1
#
_cell.length_a   1.000
_cell.length_b   1.000
_cell.length_c   1.000
_cell.angle_alpha   90.00
_cell.angle_beta   90.00
_cell.angle_gamma   90.00
#
_symmetry.space_group_name_H-M   'P 1'
#
loop_
_entity.id
_entity.type
_entity.pdbx_description
1 polymer ?
#
loop_
_entity_poly.entity_id
_entity_poly.type
_entity_poly.pdbx_seq_one_letter_code
_entity_poly.pdbx_strand_id
1 'polypeptide(L)'
;MEKNKFSSEWSLLQNQFDSYEKHSLYIKLIAVIVLLLAIISNVIMIPIFLILVVLWLQDAVWKTFQSRIETRLLQLEKYISADSSENVCQFNSEYHKVSLSGLALIKEYACQSIRPTVAFPHVVLMFILLVQHVL
;
A
#
# COMPACT_ATOMS: atom_id res chain seq x y z
N MET A 1 2.75 33.55 4.60
CA MET A 1 2.34 33.03 3.28
C MET A 1 2.86 31.60 3.05
N GLU A 2 4.06 31.25 3.53
CA GLU A 2 4.63 29.88 3.40
C GLU A 2 4.00 28.84 4.32
N LYS A 3 3.69 29.19 5.58
CA LYS A 3 2.96 28.29 6.51
C LYS A 3 1.63 27.77 5.92
N ASN A 4 0.90 28.63 5.21
CA ASN A 4 -0.32 28.22 4.51
C ASN A 4 -0.05 27.19 3.41
N LYS A 5 1.09 27.29 2.71
CA LYS A 5 1.46 26.33 1.64
C LYS A 5 1.83 24.97 2.22
N PHE A 6 2.60 24.91 3.31
CA PHE A 6 2.91 23.66 3.99
C PHE A 6 1.67 22.98 4.56
N SER A 7 0.75 23.73 5.19
CA SER A 7 -0.51 23.18 5.69
C SER A 7 -1.41 22.67 4.56
N SER A 8 -1.44 23.34 3.40
CA SER A 8 -2.15 22.85 2.21
C SER A 8 -1.53 21.56 1.65
N GLU A 9 -0.20 21.48 1.55
CA GLU A 9 0.49 20.25 1.12
C GLU A 9 0.20 19.11 2.10
N TRP A 10 0.31 19.36 3.41
CA TRP A 10 0.03 18.37 4.46
C TRP A 10 -1.40 17.84 4.37
N SER A 11 -2.39 18.72 4.24
CA SER A 11 -3.81 18.33 4.15
C SER A 11 -4.08 17.46 2.91
N LEU A 12 -3.49 17.81 1.77
CA LEU A 12 -3.61 17.03 0.54
C LEU A 12 -2.98 15.64 0.70
N LEU A 13 -1.76 15.58 1.24
CA LEU A 13 -1.05 14.32 1.45
C LEU A 13 -1.72 13.44 2.50
N GLN A 14 -2.29 14.02 3.56
CA GLN A 14 -3.02 13.30 4.60
C GLN A 14 -4.26 12.63 4.02
N ASN A 15 -5.02 13.36 3.19
CA ASN A 15 -6.18 12.79 2.51
C ASN A 15 -5.79 11.64 1.57
N GLN A 16 -4.68 11.77 0.85
CA GLN A 16 -4.16 10.67 0.02
C GLN A 16 -3.73 9.47 0.87
N PHE A 17 -3.02 9.70 1.98
CA PHE A 17 -2.61 8.67 2.93
C PHE A 17 -3.80 7.85 3.43
N ASP A 18 -4.86 8.52 3.89
CA ASP A 18 -6.09 7.87 4.35
C ASP A 18 -6.85 7.17 3.22
N SER A 19 -6.78 7.73 2.01
CA SER A 19 -7.36 7.10 0.83
C SER A 19 -6.67 5.78 0.50
N TYR A 20 -5.35 5.65 0.64
CA TYR A 20 -4.65 4.39 0.40
C TYR A 20 -5.09 3.25 1.34
N GLU A 21 -5.49 3.56 2.58
CA GLU A 21 -6.10 2.56 3.48
C GLU A 21 -7.45 2.05 2.93
N LYS A 22 -8.29 2.95 2.43
CA LYS A 22 -9.59 2.58 1.83
C LYS A 22 -9.38 1.70 0.59
N HIS A 23 -8.43 2.07 -0.26
CA HIS A 23 -8.07 1.27 -1.43
C HIS A 23 -7.58 -0.12 -0.99
N SER A 24 -6.64 -0.22 -0.04
CA SER A 24 -6.16 -1.49 0.53
C SER A 24 -7.31 -2.40 1.00
N LEU A 25 -8.31 -1.82 1.68
CA LEU A 25 -9.51 -2.54 2.08
C LEU A 25 -10.29 -3.08 0.87
N TYR A 26 -10.47 -2.29 -0.19
CA TYR A 26 -11.15 -2.76 -1.41
C TYR A 26 -10.44 -3.94 -2.06
N ILE A 27 -9.10 -3.95 -2.15
CA ILE A 27 -8.35 -5.12 -2.65
C ILE A 27 -8.64 -6.36 -1.79
N LYS A 28 -8.62 -6.22 -0.46
CA LYS A 28 -8.88 -7.33 0.46
C LYS A 28 -10.29 -7.88 0.28
N LEU A 29 -11.30 -7.02 0.15
CA LEU A 29 -12.67 -7.44 -0.10
C LEU A 29 -12.83 -8.12 -1.46
N ILE A 30 -12.17 -7.61 -2.50
CA ILE A 30 -12.14 -8.27 -3.82
C ILE A 30 -11.50 -9.65 -3.71
N ALA A 31 -10.40 -9.80 -2.97
CA ALA A 31 -9.75 -11.10 -2.76
C ALA A 31 -10.68 -12.10 -2.06
N VAL A 32 -11.47 -11.65 -1.08
CA VAL A 32 -12.51 -12.47 -0.43
C VAL A 32 -13.58 -12.90 -1.45
N ILE A 33 -14.07 -11.97 -2.28
CA ILE A 33 -15.08 -12.29 -3.31
C ILE A 33 -14.54 -13.30 -4.33
N VAL A 34 -13.30 -13.12 -4.79
CA VAL A 34 -12.63 -14.06 -5.72
C VAL A 34 -12.57 -15.46 -5.13
N LEU A 35 -12.18 -15.59 -3.85
CA LEU A 35 -12.14 -16.88 -3.18
C LEU A 35 -13.53 -17.50 -3.06
N LEU A 36 -14.53 -16.73 -2.64
CA LEU A 36 -15.92 -17.21 -2.50
C LEU A 36 -16.47 -17.74 -3.84
N LEU A 37 -16.26 -17.01 -4.93
CA LEU A 37 -16.67 -17.43 -6.27
C LEU A 37 -15.93 -18.69 -6.72
N ALA A 38 -14.63 -18.80 -6.44
CA ALA A 38 -13.84 -19.99 -6.75
C ALA A 38 -14.37 -21.25 -6.04
N ILE A 39 -14.74 -21.12 -4.76
CA ILE A 39 -15.33 -22.21 -3.96
C ILE A 39 -16.68 -22.63 -4.55
N ILE A 40 -17.57 -21.68 -4.84
CA ILE A 40 -18.92 -21.97 -5.36
C ILE A 40 -18.86 -22.61 -6.75
N SER A 41 -17.96 -22.12 -7.61
CA SER A 41 -17.83 -22.59 -8.99
C SER A 41 -16.90 -23.80 -9.15
N ASN A 42 -16.28 -24.28 -8.07
CA ASN A 42 -15.34 -25.41 -8.07
C ASN A 42 -14.24 -25.27 -9.14
N VAL A 43 -13.63 -24.08 -9.22
CA VAL A 43 -12.64 -23.71 -10.24
C VAL A 43 -11.25 -24.29 -9.90
N ILE A 44 -10.43 -24.51 -10.92
CA ILE A 44 -9.03 -24.94 -10.79
C ILE A 44 -8.25 -24.01 -9.83
N MET A 45 -7.56 -24.59 -8.86
CA MET A 45 -6.86 -23.88 -7.79
C MET A 45 -5.73 -22.96 -8.26
N ILE A 46 -4.88 -23.42 -9.20
CA ILE A 46 -3.66 -22.71 -9.61
C ILE A 46 -3.94 -21.28 -10.11
N PRO A 47 -4.85 -21.04 -11.08
CA PRO A 47 -5.11 -19.68 -11.55
C PRO A 47 -5.67 -18.77 -10.45
N ILE A 48 -6.54 -19.28 -9.57
CA ILE A 48 -7.08 -18.51 -8.44
C ILE A 48 -5.98 -18.14 -7.45
N PHE A 49 -5.09 -19.07 -7.13
CA PHE A 49 -3.94 -18.82 -6.27
C PHE A 49 -3.05 -17.70 -6.83
N LEU A 50 -2.73 -17.73 -8.14
CA LEU A 50 -1.95 -16.69 -8.79
C LEU A 50 -2.66 -15.33 -8.76
N ILE A 51 -3.98 -15.29 -8.95
CA ILE A 51 -4.77 -14.05 -8.82
C ILE A 51 -4.69 -13.50 -7.40
N LEU A 52 -4.81 -14.34 -6.37
CA LEU A 52 -4.68 -13.91 -4.97
C LEU A 52 -3.28 -13.37 -4.67
N VAL A 53 -2.23 -13.95 -5.26
CA VAL A 53 -0.85 -13.44 -5.15
C VAL A 53 -0.72 -12.06 -5.81
N VAL A 54 -1.31 -11.86 -6.99
CA VAL A 54 -1.31 -10.54 -7.65
C VAL A 54 -2.03 -9.50 -6.80
N LEU A 55 -3.19 -9.83 -6.25
CA LEU A 55 -3.93 -8.93 -5.33
C LEU A 55 -3.10 -8.58 -4.10
N TRP A 56 -2.40 -9.56 -3.51
CA TRP A 56 -1.51 -9.32 -2.37
C TRP A 56 -0.35 -8.38 -2.70
N LEU A 57 0.30 -8.57 -3.85
CA LEU A 57 1.39 -7.69 -4.29
C LEU A 57 0.89 -6.28 -4.62
N GLN A 58 -0.31 -6.14 -5.17
CA GLN A 58 -0.93 -4.82 -5.40
C GLN A 58 -1.19 -4.08 -4.09
N ASP A 59 -1.67 -4.76 -3.04
CA ASP A 59 -1.81 -4.16 -1.71
C ASP A 59 -0.46 -3.67 -1.17
N ALA A 60 0.60 -4.48 -1.32
CA ALA A 60 1.95 -4.09 -0.92
C ALA A 60 2.47 -2.84 -1.66
N VAL A 61 2.16 -2.70 -2.95
CA VAL A 61 2.50 -1.51 -3.74
C VAL A 61 1.82 -0.27 -3.16
N TRP A 62 0.52 -0.32 -2.87
CA TRP A 62 -0.20 0.79 -2.23
C TRP A 62 0.35 1.14 -0.86
N LYS A 63 0.71 0.13 -0.05
CA LYS A 63 1.33 0.34 1.27
C LYS A 63 2.72 0.96 1.19
N THR A 64 3.44 0.71 0.10
CA THR A 64 4.72 1.37 -0.16
C THR A 64 4.53 2.87 -0.44
N PHE A 65 3.58 3.22 -1.32
CA PHE A 65 3.25 4.63 -1.57
C PHE A 65 2.80 5.33 -0.29
N GLN A 66 1.92 4.69 0.47
CA GLN A 66 1.43 5.19 1.75
C GLN A 66 2.57 5.46 2.75
N SER A 67 3.50 4.52 2.91
CA SER A 67 4.65 4.68 3.82
C SER A 67 5.60 5.82 3.41
N ARG A 68 5.72 6.09 2.11
CA ARG A 68 6.51 7.23 1.60
C ARG A 68 5.80 8.57 1.86
N ILE A 69 4.48 8.61 1.72
CA ILE A 69 3.66 9.79 2.08
C ILE A 69 3.78 10.08 3.58
N GLU A 70 3.71 9.05 4.43
CA GLU A 70 3.91 9.16 5.88
C GLU A 70 5.20 9.90 6.24
N THR A 71 6.30 9.51 5.58
CA THR A 71 7.62 10.12 5.80
C THR A 71 7.59 11.61 5.48
N ARG A 72 6.92 12.00 4.39
CA ARG A 72 6.77 13.42 4.00
C ARG A 72 5.82 14.17 4.94
N LEU A 73 4.73 13.55 5.40
CA LEU A 73 3.81 14.16 6.37
C LEU A 73 4.54 14.54 7.66
N LEU A 74 5.33 13.62 8.22
CA LEU A 74 6.14 13.87 9.42
C LEU A 74 7.20 14.96 9.20
N GLN A 75 7.78 15.06 7.99
CA GLN A 75 8.67 16.17 7.64
C GLN A 75 7.93 17.51 7.63
N LEU A 76 6.75 17.56 7.01
CA LEU A 76 5.92 18.77 6.94
C LEU A 76 5.48 19.25 8.33
N GLU A 77 5.14 18.33 9.24
CA GLU A 77 4.81 18.67 10.64
C GLU A 77 5.98 19.34 11.36
N LYS A 78 7.21 18.85 11.13
CA LYS A 78 8.43 19.48 11.66
C LYS A 78 8.65 20.87 11.05
N TYR A 79 8.43 21.04 9.75
CA TYR A 79 8.58 22.33 9.08
C TYR A 79 7.56 23.37 9.55
N ILE A 80 6.30 22.95 9.73
CA ILE A 80 5.23 23.81 10.24
C ILE A 80 5.47 24.22 11.70
N SER A 81 5.99 23.31 12.52
CA SER A 81 6.30 23.60 13.94
C SER A 81 7.55 24.48 14.11
N ALA A 82 8.55 24.33 13.25
CA ALA A 82 9.78 25.12 13.27
C ALA A 82 9.69 26.48 12.53
N ASP A 83 8.55 26.79 11.92
CA ASP A 83 8.35 27.95 11.02
C ASP A 83 9.47 28.07 9.96
N SER A 84 9.89 26.91 9.44
CA SER A 84 11.03 26.82 8.52
C SER A 84 10.68 27.36 7.13
N SER A 85 11.62 28.01 6.47
CA SER A 85 11.51 28.47 5.07
C SER A 85 11.99 27.42 4.06
N GLU A 86 11.81 26.13 4.36
CA GLU A 86 12.16 25.04 3.45
C GLU A 86 11.25 25.00 2.21
N ASN A 87 11.63 24.22 1.20
CA ASN A 87 10.86 24.15 -0.04
C ASN A 87 9.60 23.30 0.12
N VAL A 88 8.45 23.89 -0.22
CA VAL A 88 7.16 23.21 -0.34
C VAL A 88 7.13 22.36 -1.64
N CYS A 89 6.26 21.35 -1.68
CA CYS A 89 5.96 20.52 -2.85
C CYS A 89 7.16 19.70 -3.37
N GLN A 90 8.00 19.18 -2.47
CA GLN A 90 9.18 18.38 -2.84
C GLN A 90 8.93 16.87 -2.84
N PHE A 91 7.70 16.41 -2.60
CA PHE A 91 7.37 14.98 -2.52
C PHE A 91 7.89 14.17 -3.72
N ASN A 92 7.62 14.60 -4.95
CA ASN A 92 8.03 13.86 -6.16
C ASN A 92 9.54 13.87 -6.37
N SER A 93 10.20 15.01 -6.11
CA SER A 93 11.65 15.14 -6.22
C SER A 93 12.36 14.18 -5.25
N GLU A 94 11.91 14.13 -4.00
CA GLU A 94 12.43 13.21 -2.99
C GLU A 94 12.09 11.75 -3.31
N TYR A 95 10.87 11.49 -3.82
CA TYR A 95 10.46 10.16 -4.27
C TYR A 95 11.41 9.62 -5.34
N HIS A 96 11.77 10.44 -6.33
CA HIS A 96 12.64 10.05 -7.43
C HIS A 96 14.07 9.72 -6.96
N LYS A 97 14.61 10.44 -5.97
CA LYS A 97 15.94 10.16 -5.43
C LYS A 97 16.05 8.75 -4.86
N VAL A 98 15.00 8.27 -4.20
CA VAL A 98 14.93 6.92 -3.62
C VAL A 98 14.60 5.86 -4.68
N SER A 99 13.77 6.19 -5.67
CA SER A 99 13.32 5.24 -6.69
C SER A 99 14.31 4.99 -7.84
N LEU A 100 15.46 5.67 -7.89
CA LEU A 100 16.44 5.51 -8.97
C LEU A 100 17.03 4.10 -9.04
N SER A 101 17.03 3.36 -7.93
CA SER A 101 17.43 1.95 -7.91
C SER A 101 16.19 1.06 -7.92
N GLY A 102 15.89 0.43 -9.06
CA GLY A 102 14.77 -0.51 -9.18
C GLY A 102 14.84 -1.66 -8.16
N LEU A 103 16.05 -2.07 -7.77
CA LEU A 103 16.26 -3.07 -6.71
C LEU A 103 15.81 -2.57 -5.33
N ALA A 104 16.01 -1.29 -5.02
CA ALA A 104 15.51 -0.69 -3.78
C ALA A 104 13.98 -0.70 -3.73
N LEU A 105 13.33 -0.43 -4.87
CA LEU A 105 11.87 -0.43 -4.99
C LEU A 105 11.29 -1.85 -4.81
N ILE A 106 11.90 -2.87 -5.42
CA ILE A 106 11.50 -4.28 -5.22
C ILE A 106 11.64 -4.67 -3.75
N LYS A 107 12.75 -4.28 -3.10
CA LYS A 107 12.97 -4.54 -1.68
C LYS A 107 11.88 -3.90 -0.82
N GLU A 108 11.51 -2.65 -1.10
CA GLU A 108 10.43 -1.98 -0.37
C GLU A 108 9.10 -2.72 -0.54
N TYR A 109 8.75 -3.14 -1.77
CA TYR A 109 7.53 -3.90 -2.03
C TYR A 109 7.51 -5.21 -1.26
N ALA A 110 8.64 -5.94 -1.23
CA ALA A 110 8.77 -7.17 -0.44
C ALA A 110 8.67 -6.92 1.07
N CYS A 111 9.29 -5.86 1.59
CA CYS A 111 9.17 -5.51 3.01
C CYS A 111 7.73 -5.14 3.38
N GLN A 112 7.00 -4.46 2.49
CA GLN A 112 5.61 -4.07 2.71
C GLN A 112 4.66 -5.26 2.61
N SER A 113 4.91 -6.21 1.70
CA SER A 113 4.05 -7.40 1.55
C SER A 113 4.06 -8.31 2.78
N ILE A 114 5.20 -8.38 3.50
CA ILE A 114 5.38 -9.22 4.70
C ILE A 114 4.79 -8.56 5.95
N ARG A 115 4.48 -7.26 5.93
CA ARG A 115 3.88 -6.59 7.11
C ARG A 115 2.60 -7.33 7.53
N PRO A 116 2.39 -7.62 8.83
CA PRO A 116 1.23 -8.40 9.27
C PRO A 116 -0.11 -7.82 8.80
N THR A 117 -0.24 -6.50 8.73
CA THR A 117 -1.44 -5.79 8.26
C THR A 117 -1.77 -5.99 6.77
N VAL A 118 -0.80 -6.47 6.00
CA VAL A 118 -0.89 -6.77 4.56
C VAL A 118 -0.92 -8.28 4.35
N ALA A 119 0.03 -9.00 4.94
CA ALA A 119 0.17 -10.45 4.77
C ALA A 119 -1.01 -11.23 5.33
N PHE A 120 -1.50 -10.89 6.54
CA PHE A 120 -2.47 -11.72 7.26
C PHE A 120 -3.74 -12.02 6.44
N PRO A 121 -4.45 -11.03 5.86
CA PRO A 121 -5.64 -11.31 5.07
C PRO A 121 -5.36 -12.22 3.87
N HIS A 122 -4.29 -11.95 3.12
CA HIS A 122 -3.99 -12.69 1.90
C HIS A 122 -3.50 -14.12 2.18
N VAL A 123 -2.63 -14.30 3.17
CA VAL A 123 -2.12 -15.62 3.57
C VAL A 123 -3.25 -16.52 4.06
N VAL A 124 -4.20 -15.97 4.84
CA VAL A 124 -5.37 -16.73 5.31
C VAL A 124 -6.24 -17.18 4.13
N LEU A 125 -6.50 -16.30 3.15
CA LEU A 125 -7.28 -16.67 1.97
C LEU A 125 -6.60 -17.75 1.12
N MET A 126 -5.28 -17.65 0.92
CA MET A 126 -4.50 -18.67 0.23
C MET A 126 -4.53 -20.01 0.98
N PHE A 127 -4.43 -19.98 2.31
CA PHE A 127 -4.52 -21.18 3.13
C PHE A 127 -5.88 -21.86 3.01
N ILE A 128 -6.98 -21.10 3.05
CA ILE A 128 -8.34 -21.63 2.85
C ILE A 128 -8.46 -22.31 1.48
N LEU A 129 -7.95 -21.69 0.41
CA LEU A 129 -7.97 -22.27 -0.94
C LEU A 129 -7.22 -23.61 -0.99
N LEU A 130 -6.05 -23.70 -0.35
CA LEU A 130 -5.26 -24.94 -0.29
C LEU A 130 -5.99 -26.06 0.46
N VAL A 131 -6.62 -25.74 1.60
CA VAL A 131 -7.38 -26.72 2.39
C VAL A 131 -8.59 -27.24 1.60
N GLN A 132 -9.31 -26.35 0.90
CA GLN A 132 -10.48 -26.71 0.10
C GLN A 132 -10.13 -27.65 -1.07
N HIS A 133 -8.92 -27.59 -1.62
CA HIS A 133 -8.51 -28.49 -2.69
C HIS A 133 -8.05 -29.87 -2.18
N VAL A 134 -7.60 -29.95 -0.92
CA VAL A 134 -7.10 -31.20 -0.33
C VAL A 134 -8.24 -32.06 0.25
N LEU A 135 -9.32 -31.44 0.73
CA LEU A 135 -10.50 -32.10 1.29
C LEU A 135 -11.59 -32.34 0.24
#